data_AF-A0A382T360-F1
#
_entry.id   AF-A0A382T360-F1
#
_cell.length_a   1.000
_cell.length_b   1.000
_cell.length_c   1.000
_cell.angle_alpha   90.00
_cell.angle_beta   90.00
_cell.angle_gamma   90.00
#
_symmetry.space_group_name_H-M   'P 1'
#
loop_
_entity.id
_entity.type
_entity.pdbx_description
1 polymer ?
#
loop_
_entity_poly.entity_id
_entity_poly.type
_entity_poly.pdbx_seq_one_letter_code
_entity_poly.pdbx_strand_id
1 'polypeptide(L)'
;MKTLLFTLLYGCTILSAQLFINEIDYNQPSTDQSEFLEIAGLAGSYQDVTIVLINGNNNSEYNTFDLGTITLADESQGYGFYVIGGSAIPNVDYTSGFPSSNAIQNGD
;
A
#
# COMPACT_ATOMS: atom_id res chain seq x y z
N MET A 1 0.81 -51.15 -27.18
CA MET A 1 1.43 -49.83 -26.99
C MET A 1 0.83 -49.24 -25.71
N LYS A 2 1.66 -48.90 -24.72
CA LYS A 2 1.21 -48.48 -23.39
C LYS A 2 1.30 -46.96 -23.32
N THR A 3 0.16 -46.28 -23.33
CA THR A 3 0.09 -44.82 -23.27
C THR A 3 0.56 -44.36 -21.89
N LEU A 4 1.67 -43.62 -21.83
CA LEU A 4 2.08 -42.92 -20.62
C LEU A 4 1.29 -41.62 -20.52
N LEU A 5 0.61 -41.43 -19.40
CA LEU A 5 -0.04 -40.18 -19.04
C LEU A 5 0.95 -39.36 -18.19
N PHE A 6 1.41 -38.23 -18.70
CA PHE A 6 2.16 -37.23 -17.92
C PHE A 6 1.15 -36.21 -17.39
N THR A 7 0.81 -36.30 -16.11
CA THR A 7 0.08 -35.23 -15.43
C THR A 7 1.11 -34.25 -14.87
N LEU A 8 1.18 -33.05 -15.45
CA LEU A 8 1.95 -31.96 -14.86
C LEU A 8 1.11 -31.34 -13.74
N LEU A 9 1.49 -31.58 -12.48
CA LEU A 9 1.00 -30.77 -11.37
C LEU A 9 1.73 -29.43 -11.45
N TYR A 10 1.12 -28.43 -12.08
CA TYR A 10 1.52 -27.05 -11.83
C TYR A 10 1.10 -26.73 -10.40
N GLY A 11 2.02 -26.91 -9.45
CA GLY A 11 1.86 -26.31 -8.13
C GLY A 11 1.76 -24.81 -8.34
N CYS A 12 0.57 -24.24 -8.15
CA CYS A 12 0.41 -22.82 -8.00
C CYS A 12 1.14 -22.44 -6.72
N THR A 13 2.38 -21.96 -6.84
CA THR A 13 2.98 -21.18 -5.77
C THR A 13 2.12 -19.95 -5.65
N ILE A 14 1.26 -19.90 -4.64
CA ILE A 14 0.70 -18.64 -4.19
C ILE A 14 1.91 -17.86 -3.69
N LEU A 15 2.48 -17.02 -4.56
CA LEU A 15 3.23 -15.86 -4.11
C LEU A 15 2.21 -15.14 -3.22
N SER A 16 2.38 -15.25 -1.90
CA SER A 16 1.73 -14.32 -0.99
C SER A 16 2.25 -12.97 -1.42
N ALA A 17 1.47 -12.27 -2.23
CA ALA A 17 1.78 -10.94 -2.68
C ALA A 17 1.75 -10.11 -1.40
N GLN A 18 2.93 -9.83 -0.86
CA GLN A 18 3.06 -9.08 0.37
C GLN A 18 3.16 -7.62 -0.05
N LEU A 19 2.10 -6.87 0.24
CA LEU A 19 2.19 -5.43 0.24
C LEU A 19 3.25 -5.01 1.27
N PHE A 20 4.05 -4.02 0.92
CA PHE A 20 5.02 -3.40 1.82
C PHE A 20 4.92 -1.88 1.70
N ILE A 21 5.36 -1.16 2.74
CA ILE A 21 5.47 0.29 2.67
C ILE A 21 6.74 0.63 1.87
N ASN A 22 6.57 1.32 0.73
CA ASN A 22 7.68 1.70 -0.14
C ASN A 22 8.23 3.10 0.20
N GLU A 23 7.33 4.06 0.44
CA GLU A 23 7.70 5.44 0.76
C GLU A 23 6.76 6.02 1.83
N ILE A 24 7.30 6.91 2.65
CA ILE A 24 6.54 7.75 3.58
C ILE A 24 7.16 9.14 3.53
N ASP A 25 6.34 10.14 3.20
CA ASP A 25 6.66 11.54 3.44
C ASP A 25 5.79 12.03 4.59
N TYR A 26 6.44 12.30 5.73
CA TYR A 26 5.79 12.63 7.00
C TYR A 26 6.25 13.98 7.57
N ASN A 27 7.13 14.71 6.88
CA ASN A 27 7.74 15.92 7.43
C ASN A 27 8.14 16.91 6.34
N GLN A 28 7.55 18.10 6.37
CA GLN A 28 7.87 19.22 5.51
C GLN A 28 8.20 20.47 6.37
N PRO A 29 9.05 21.38 5.87
CA PRO A 29 9.23 22.66 6.53
C PRO A 29 7.92 23.46 6.58
N SER A 30 7.58 24.00 7.75
CA SER A 30 6.39 24.84 7.99
C SER A 30 5.07 24.07 8.10
N THR A 31 4.27 24.01 7.03
CA THR A 31 2.95 23.34 7.08
C THR A 31 3.01 22.11 6.21
N ASP A 32 2.82 20.96 6.83
CA ASP A 32 2.85 19.66 6.18
C ASP A 32 1.61 19.47 5.31
N GLN A 33 1.65 19.91 4.05
CA GLN A 33 0.53 19.74 3.10
C GLN A 33 0.79 18.67 2.04
N SER A 34 1.99 18.08 2.05
CA SER A 34 2.45 17.12 1.06
C SER A 34 2.76 15.75 1.69
N GLU A 35 2.10 15.40 2.78
CA GLU A 35 2.27 14.08 3.41
C GLU A 35 1.57 12.98 2.62
N PHE A 36 2.23 11.83 2.54
CA PHE A 36 1.68 10.63 1.93
C PHE A 36 2.36 9.36 2.44
N LEU A 37 1.73 8.24 2.16
CA LEU A 37 2.30 6.91 2.30
C LEU A 37 2.06 6.14 1.00
N GLU A 38 3.08 5.43 0.55
CA GLU A 38 3.03 4.57 -0.63
C GLU A 38 3.16 3.11 -0.22
N ILE A 39 2.20 2.29 -0.66
CA ILE A 39 2.29 0.83 -0.57
C ILE A 39 2.67 0.27 -1.94
N ALA A 40 3.57 -0.70 -1.96
CA ALA A 40 3.97 -1.37 -3.19
C ALA A 40 3.93 -2.89 -3.04
N GLY A 41 3.93 -3.57 -4.17
CA GLY A 41 3.84 -5.02 -4.25
C GLY A 41 3.85 -5.49 -5.69
N LEU A 42 3.69 -6.80 -5.88
CA LEU A 42 3.49 -7.37 -7.21
C LEU A 42 2.21 -6.79 -7.84
N ALA A 43 2.22 -6.56 -9.14
CA ALA A 43 1.04 -6.13 -9.88
C ALA A 43 -0.11 -7.13 -9.67
N GLY A 44 -1.30 -6.63 -9.38
CA GLY A 44 -2.45 -7.47 -9.03
C GLY A 44 -3.46 -6.78 -8.10
N SER A 45 -4.50 -7.51 -7.74
CA SER A 45 -5.56 -7.03 -6.84
C SER A 45 -5.40 -7.61 -5.44
N TYR A 46 -5.62 -6.75 -4.45
CA TYR A 46 -5.49 -7.08 -3.03
C TYR A 46 -6.79 -6.67 -2.32
N GLN A 47 -7.38 -7.62 -1.61
CA GLN A 47 -8.64 -7.43 -0.88
C GLN A 47 -8.35 -7.06 0.58
N ASP A 48 -9.32 -6.40 1.21
CA ASP A 48 -9.35 -6.10 2.64
C ASP A 48 -8.08 -5.38 3.14
N VAL A 49 -7.54 -4.45 2.34
CA VAL A 49 -6.34 -3.71 2.69
C VAL A 49 -6.70 -2.56 3.62
N THR A 50 -6.04 -2.51 4.78
CA THR A 50 -6.20 -1.45 5.77
C THR A 50 -4.83 -0.92 6.17
N ILE A 51 -4.71 0.40 6.26
CA ILE A 51 -3.56 1.09 6.84
C ILE A 51 -3.96 1.59 8.22
N VAL A 52 -3.18 1.22 9.23
CA VAL A 52 -3.37 1.69 10.61
C VAL A 52 -2.15 2.49 11.01
N LEU A 53 -2.37 3.74 11.40
CA LEU A 53 -1.31 4.59 11.92
C LEU A 53 -1.28 4.50 13.45
N ILE A 54 -0.11 4.13 13.98
CA ILE A 54 0.12 3.89 15.40
C ILE A 54 0.93 5.05 15.99
N ASN A 55 0.49 5.56 17.13
CA ASN A 55 1.20 6.61 17.86
C ASN A 55 2.38 6.01 18.61
N GLY A 56 3.59 6.46 18.28
CA GLY A 56 4.83 5.92 18.85
C GLY A 56 5.01 6.16 20.36
N ASN A 57 4.33 7.14 20.95
CA ASN A 57 4.47 7.47 22.38
C ASN A 57 3.69 6.49 23.28
N ASN A 58 2.54 5.99 22.83
CA ASN A 58 1.64 5.17 23.66
C ASN A 58 1.17 3.87 22.98
N ASN A 59 1.63 3.58 21.76
CA ASN A 59 1.21 2.45 20.92
C ASN A 59 -0.30 2.38 20.63
N SER A 60 -1.04 3.49 20.75
CA SER A 60 -2.45 3.53 20.37
C SER A 60 -2.61 3.81 18.89
N GLU A 61 -3.60 3.18 18.26
CA GLU A 61 -4.09 3.59 16.94
C GLU A 61 -4.58 5.04 17.01
N TYR A 62 -4.15 5.88 16.07
CA TYR A 62 -4.63 7.26 15.97
C TYR A 62 -5.35 7.55 14.65
N ASN A 63 -5.12 6.72 13.62
CA ASN A 63 -5.88 6.80 12.39
C ASN A 63 -5.95 5.44 11.69
N THR A 64 -6.99 5.23 10.91
CA THR A 64 -7.21 3.99 10.14
C THR A 64 -7.85 4.33 8.80
N PHE A 65 -7.24 3.83 7.73
CA PHE A 65 -7.74 3.96 6.37
C PHE A 65 -8.07 2.59 5.83
N ASP A 66 -9.37 2.32 5.70
CA ASP A 66 -9.86 1.16 4.98
C ASP A 66 -9.81 1.46 3.48
N LEU A 67 -8.91 0.78 2.76
CA LEU A 67 -8.73 0.90 1.32
C LEU A 67 -9.61 -0.11 0.56
N GLY A 68 -10.20 -1.08 1.28
CA GLY A 68 -10.98 -2.16 0.69
C GLY A 68 -10.16 -2.97 -0.32
N THR A 69 -10.59 -2.92 -1.58
CA THR A 69 -9.88 -3.54 -2.69
C THR A 69 -9.00 -2.54 -3.41
N ILE A 70 -7.69 -2.77 -3.42
CA ILE A 70 -6.75 -2.00 -4.24
C ILE A 70 -6.26 -2.84 -5.41
N THR A 71 -5.85 -2.18 -6.49
CA THR A 71 -5.19 -2.84 -7.63
C THR A 71 -3.91 -2.11 -7.95
N LEU A 72 -2.80 -2.83 -7.93
CA LEU A 72 -1.48 -2.34 -8.33
C LEU A 72 -1.30 -2.63 -9.83
N ALA A 73 -1.06 -1.60 -10.63
CA ALA A 73 -0.68 -1.76 -12.03
C ALA A 73 0.73 -2.36 -12.15
N ASP A 74 1.07 -2.96 -13.29
CA ASP A 74 2.47 -3.31 -13.58
C ASP A 74 3.18 -2.08 -14.14
N GLU A 75 3.82 -1.33 -13.25
CA GLU A 75 4.53 -0.10 -13.56
C GLU A 75 6.02 -0.35 -13.80
N SER A 76 6.59 -1.38 -13.16
CA SER A 76 7.97 -1.80 -13.37
C SER A 76 8.20 -3.27 -12.98
N GLN A 77 8.63 -4.08 -13.96
CA GLN A 77 9.13 -5.44 -13.73
C GLN A 77 8.17 -6.36 -12.95
N GLY A 78 6.86 -6.20 -13.12
CA GLY A 78 5.85 -6.99 -12.40
C GLY A 78 5.43 -6.39 -11.06
N TYR A 79 5.82 -5.16 -10.75
CA TYR A 79 5.46 -4.43 -9.54
C TYR A 79 4.74 -3.12 -9.87
N GLY A 80 3.96 -2.64 -8.91
CA GLY A 80 3.42 -1.28 -8.90
C GLY A 80 3.20 -0.78 -7.49
N PHE A 81 2.64 0.42 -7.39
CA PHE A 81 2.37 1.07 -6.12
C PHE A 81 0.93 1.61 -6.03
N TYR A 82 0.55 2.03 -4.83
CA TYR A 82 -0.71 2.69 -4.51
C TYR A 82 -0.44 3.77 -3.47
N VAL A 83 -0.78 5.01 -3.79
CA VAL A 83 -0.47 6.18 -2.97
C VAL A 83 -1.70 6.62 -2.19
N ILE A 84 -1.55 6.74 -0.88
CA ILE A 84 -2.52 7.38 0.01
C ILE A 84 -1.97 8.72 0.48
N GLY A 85 -2.75 9.79 0.31
CA GLY A 85 -2.28 11.14 0.62
C GLY A 85 -3.33 12.22 0.40
N GLY A 86 -2.92 13.48 0.54
CA GLY A 86 -3.74 14.63 0.18
C GLY A 86 -3.99 14.73 -1.33
N SER A 87 -5.04 15.44 -1.75
CA SER A 87 -5.40 15.58 -3.17
C SER A 87 -4.37 16.32 -4.04
N ALA A 88 -3.40 16.99 -3.42
CA ALA A 88 -2.31 17.67 -4.10
C ALA A 88 -1.13 16.74 -4.42
N ILE A 89 -1.11 15.52 -3.85
CA ILE A 89 -0.05 14.54 -4.05
C ILE A 89 -0.15 14.00 -5.49
N PRO A 90 0.95 14.01 -6.27
CA PRO A 90 0.98 13.39 -7.59
C PRO A 90 0.63 11.89 -7.50
N ASN A 91 -0.12 11.40 -8.47
CA ASN A 91 -0.50 9.97 -8.58
C ASN A 91 -1.22 9.42 -7.33
N VAL A 92 -1.93 10.26 -6.57
CA VAL A 92 -2.69 9.79 -5.40
C VAL A 92 -3.87 8.91 -5.80
N ASP A 93 -3.94 7.71 -5.25
CA ASP A 93 -5.03 6.75 -5.49
C ASP A 93 -6.12 6.86 -4.43
N TYR A 94 -5.74 7.19 -3.19
CA TYR A 94 -6.66 7.34 -2.06
C TYR A 94 -6.51 8.68 -1.35
N THR A 95 -7.61 9.45 -1.36
CA THR A 95 -7.71 10.76 -0.69
C THR A 95 -8.80 10.81 0.38
N SER A 96 -9.66 9.79 0.44
CA SER A 96 -10.87 9.84 1.27
C SER A 96 -10.51 9.78 2.75
N GLY A 97 -10.77 10.84 3.50
CA GLY A 97 -10.46 10.88 4.93
C GLY A 97 -8.98 11.05 5.27
N PHE A 98 -8.08 11.12 4.29
CA PHE A 98 -6.68 11.51 4.52
C PHE A 98 -6.62 13.02 4.82
N PRO A 99 -6.10 13.45 5.98
CA PRO A 99 -6.03 14.87 6.32
C PRO A 99 -5.21 15.67 5.30
N SER A 100 -5.64 16.90 5.00
CA SER A 100 -4.91 17.79 4.09
C SER A 100 -3.62 18.34 4.70
N SER A 101 -3.43 18.16 6.01
CA SER A 101 -2.21 18.52 6.71
C SER A 101 -2.04 17.84 8.05
N ASN A 102 -0.80 17.64 8.48
CA ASN A 102 -0.40 16.96 9.73
C ASN A 102 -1.08 15.59 9.87
N ALA A 103 -1.12 14.83 8.78
CA ALA A 103 -1.76 13.52 8.67
C ALA A 103 -0.92 12.42 9.34
N ILE A 104 0.40 12.50 9.25
CA ILE A 104 1.34 11.48 9.74
C ILE A 104 2.16 12.09 10.87
N GLN A 105 2.25 11.39 12.00
CA GLN A 105 3.04 11.88 13.14
C GLN A 105 4.54 11.81 12.82
N ASN A 106 5.26 12.91 13.04
CA ASN A 106 6.70 13.02 12.81
C ASN A 106 7.57 12.71 14.04
N GLY A 107 6.95 12.26 15.15
CA GLY A 107 7.64 11.82 16.36
C GLY A 107 8.49 12.92 17.00
N ASP A 108 7.89 13.70 17.89
CA ASP A 108 8.62 14.64 18.76
C ASP A 108 9.29 13.93 19.95
#